data_AF-X1EG62-F1
#
_entry.id   AF-X1EG62-F1
#
_cell.length_a   1.000
_cell.length_b   1.000
_cell.length_c   1.000
_cell.angle_alpha   90.00
_cell.angle_beta   90.00
_cell.angle_gamma   90.00
#
_symmetry.space_group_name_H-M   'P 1'
#
loop_
_entity.id
_entity.type
_entity.pdbx_description
1 polymer ?
#
loop_
_entity_poly.entity_id
_entity_poly.type
_entity_poly.pdbx_seq_one_letter_code
_entity_poly.pdbx_strand_id
1 'polypeptide(L)'
;MAVIPIGAAAQPRRYIQEEEIKGKKIRMQYQIKKPKKLTDTEITDINNIVSTCNKHDSLNYTFDQTDDFKKDSNINTFLLYDKNTLLSVITLFVPRKNEAEVAAFTLPEFRREGLFS
;
A
#
# COMPACT_ATOMS: atom_id res chain seq x y z
N MET A 1 -1.17 -15.65 25.64
CA MET A 1 -1.77 -16.52 24.60
C MET A 1 -3.17 -15.96 24.34
N ALA A 2 -3.38 -15.27 23.21
CA ALA A 2 -4.66 -14.63 22.89
C ALA A 2 -5.26 -15.29 21.65
N VAL A 3 -6.45 -15.85 21.82
CA VAL A 3 -7.22 -16.51 20.76
C VAL A 3 -8.00 -15.42 20.01
N ILE A 4 -7.84 -15.33 18.69
CA ILE A 4 -8.62 -14.43 17.84
C ILE A 4 -9.70 -15.26 17.12
N PRO A 5 -10.99 -14.93 17.26
CA PRO A 5 -12.04 -15.66 16.56
C PRO A 5 -12.08 -15.30 15.06
N ILE A 6 -12.33 -16.31 14.25
CA ILE A 6 -12.45 -16.23 12.79
C ILE A 6 -13.89 -15.86 12.46
N GLY A 7 -14.13 -14.67 11.89
CA GLY A 7 -15.46 -14.31 11.38
C GLY A 7 -15.85 -12.84 11.48
N ALA A 8 -15.05 -11.93 10.94
CA ALA A 8 -15.53 -10.58 10.61
C ALA A 8 -14.94 -10.13 9.29
N ALA A 9 -15.78 -9.77 8.33
CA ALA A 9 -15.36 -9.04 7.14
C ALA A 9 -14.64 -7.77 7.62
N ALA A 10 -13.33 -7.70 7.37
CA ALA A 10 -12.50 -6.61 7.86
C ALA A 10 -12.94 -5.31 7.19
N GLN A 11 -13.70 -4.48 7.91
CA GLN A 11 -13.91 -3.10 7.50
C GLN A 11 -12.56 -2.37 7.53
N PRO A 12 -12.28 -1.48 6.56
CA PRO A 12 -11.01 -0.77 6.50
C PRO A 12 -10.84 0.07 7.78
N ARG A 13 -9.75 -0.17 8.52
CA ARG A 13 -9.37 0.66 9.67
C ARG A 13 -8.97 2.05 9.15
N ARG A 14 -9.59 3.10 9.68
CA ARG A 14 -9.22 4.50 9.43
C ARG A 14 -8.20 4.93 10.48
N TYR A 15 -7.03 5.36 10.06
CA TYR A 15 -6.01 5.96 10.94
C TYR A 15 -5.99 7.47 10.70
N ILE A 16 -5.92 8.24 11.79
CA ILE A 16 -5.89 9.70 11.75
C ILE A 16 -4.56 10.15 12.31
N GLN A 17 -3.78 10.86 11.49
CA GLN A 17 -2.57 11.56 11.89
C GLN A 17 -2.79 13.05 11.61
N GLU A 18 -2.34 13.90 12.53
CA GLU A 18 -2.51 15.35 12.45
C GLU A 18 -1.15 16.00 12.25
N GLU A 19 -1.00 16.80 11.18
CA GLU A 19 0.19 17.64 10.96
C GLU A 19 -0.22 19.11 10.80
N GLU A 20 0.70 20.01 11.17
CA GLU A 20 0.50 21.46 11.15
C GLU A 20 1.42 22.11 10.11
N ILE A 21 0.84 22.54 8.97
CA ILE A 21 1.56 23.28 7.92
C ILE A 21 0.88 24.63 7.77
N LYS A 22 1.64 25.72 8.01
CA LYS A 22 1.18 27.13 7.88
C LYS A 22 -0.12 27.45 8.66
N GLY A 23 -0.23 26.97 9.90
CA GLY A 23 -1.35 27.31 10.79
C GLY A 23 -2.71 26.72 10.40
N LYS A 24 -2.75 25.79 9.44
CA LYS A 24 -3.93 24.95 9.17
C LYS A 24 -3.64 23.53 9.67
N LYS A 25 -4.45 23.09 10.63
CA LYS A 25 -4.50 21.71 11.11
C LYS A 25 -5.10 20.83 10.01
N ILE A 26 -4.28 20.05 9.31
CA ILE A 26 -4.76 19.11 8.29
C ILE A 26 -4.92 17.75 8.95
N ARG A 27 -6.15 17.24 8.96
CA ARG A 27 -6.46 15.90 9.45
C ARG A 27 -6.29 14.93 8.29
N MET A 28 -5.21 14.16 8.29
CA MET A 28 -5.01 13.07 7.34
C MET A 28 -6.00 11.94 7.69
N GLN A 29 -6.68 11.40 6.69
CA GLN A 29 -7.61 10.29 6.85
C GLN A 29 -7.10 9.10 6.07
N TYR A 30 -6.21 8.34 6.70
CA TYR A 30 -5.62 7.19 6.06
C TYR A 30 -6.60 6.03 5.96
N GLN A 31 -6.66 5.42 4.79
CA GLN A 31 -7.42 4.21 4.51
C GLN A 31 -6.49 3.13 3.93
N ILE A 32 -6.44 1.98 4.60
CA ILE A 32 -5.76 0.80 4.07
C ILE A 32 -6.76 -0.04 3.26
N LYS A 33 -6.44 -0.32 1.99
CA LYS A 33 -7.11 -1.32 1.17
C LYS A 33 -6.19 -2.53 0.98
N LYS A 34 -6.82 -3.71 0.92
CA LYS A 34 -6.15 -5.00 0.76
C LYS A 34 -6.90 -5.86 -0.28
N PRO A 35 -6.94 -5.40 -1.55
CA PRO A 35 -7.71 -6.07 -2.58
C PRO A 35 -7.18 -7.48 -2.83
N LYS A 36 -8.09 -8.42 -3.11
CA LYS A 36 -7.71 -9.74 -3.64
C LYS A 36 -7.33 -9.66 -5.11
N LYS A 37 -7.96 -8.72 -5.83
CA LYS A 37 -7.70 -8.41 -7.24
C LYS A 37 -7.70 -6.89 -7.39
N LEU A 38 -6.68 -6.37 -8.05
CA LEU A 38 -6.56 -4.94 -8.30
C LEU A 38 -7.54 -4.50 -9.40
N THR A 39 -8.12 -3.34 -9.21
CA THR A 39 -8.87 -2.61 -10.24
C THR A 39 -7.91 -1.84 -11.15
N ASP A 40 -8.37 -1.47 -12.35
CA ASP A 40 -7.56 -0.66 -13.29
C ASP A 40 -7.10 0.68 -12.68
N THR A 41 -7.95 1.28 -11.84
CA THR A 41 -7.61 2.49 -11.09
C THR A 41 -6.48 2.24 -10.10
N GLU A 42 -6.54 1.16 -9.32
CA GLU A 42 -5.48 0.81 -8.36
C GLU A 42 -4.16 0.46 -9.08
N ILE A 43 -4.22 -0.24 -10.22
CA ILE A 43 -3.04 -0.52 -11.05
C ILE A 43 -2.41 0.80 -11.53
N THR A 44 -3.23 1.74 -11.99
CA THR A 44 -2.77 3.06 -12.42
C THR A 44 -2.11 3.82 -11.27
N ASP A 45 -2.73 3.82 -10.08
CA ASP A 45 -2.16 4.46 -8.89
C ASP A 45 -0.81 3.86 -8.49
N ILE A 46 -0.68 2.53 -8.52
CA ILE A 46 0.58 1.83 -8.23
C ILE A 46 1.67 2.21 -9.24
N ASN A 47 1.36 2.21 -10.54
CA ASN A 47 2.32 2.61 -11.56
C ASN A 47 2.78 4.07 -11.39
N ASN A 48 1.87 4.97 -10.99
CA ASN A 48 2.19 6.37 -10.73
C ASN A 48 3.14 6.55 -9.55
N ILE A 49 2.88 5.89 -8.41
CA ILE A 49 3.77 5.98 -7.24
C ILE A 49 5.13 5.32 -7.51
N VAL A 50 5.17 4.18 -8.22
CA VAL A 50 6.41 3.53 -8.64
C VAL A 50 7.23 4.44 -9.54
N SER A 51 6.62 5.03 -10.57
CA SER A 51 7.28 5.99 -11.47
C SER A 51 7.84 7.19 -10.72
N THR A 52 7.07 7.73 -9.77
CA THR A 52 7.49 8.87 -8.94
C THR A 52 8.71 8.51 -8.08
N CYS A 53 8.68 7.35 -7.42
CA CYS A 53 9.80 6.88 -6.61
C CYS A 53 11.02 6.55 -7.46
N ASN A 54 10.85 5.88 -8.60
CA ASN A 54 11.94 5.58 -9.54
C ASN A 54 12.67 6.86 -9.97
N LYS A 55 11.92 7.89 -10.35
CA LYS A 55 12.51 9.18 -10.74
C LYS A 55 13.24 9.84 -9.58
N HIS A 56 12.65 9.84 -8.38
CA HIS A 56 13.22 10.47 -7.20
C HIS A 56 14.51 9.77 -6.72
N ASP A 57 14.50 8.43 -6.73
CA ASP A 57 15.56 7.61 -6.15
C ASP A 57 16.55 7.06 -7.21
N SER A 58 16.38 7.44 -8.47
CA SER A 58 17.16 6.93 -9.62
C SER A 58 17.13 5.39 -9.74
N LEU A 59 15.94 4.82 -9.57
CA LEU A 59 15.68 3.38 -9.73
C LEU A 59 15.02 3.08 -11.08
N ASN A 60 15.02 1.81 -11.47
CA ASN A 60 14.37 1.31 -12.67
C ASN A 60 13.50 0.08 -12.35
N TYR A 61 12.62 0.21 -11.36
CA TYR A 61 11.70 -0.85 -10.97
C TYR A 61 10.41 -0.81 -11.83
N THR A 62 9.92 -1.96 -12.26
CA THR A 62 8.63 -2.06 -12.95
C THR A 62 7.69 -2.88 -12.10
N PHE A 63 6.48 -2.36 -11.83
CA PHE A 63 5.45 -3.13 -11.17
C PHE A 63 4.90 -4.19 -12.13
N ASP A 64 5.04 -5.45 -11.76
CA ASP A 64 4.42 -6.55 -12.48
C ASP A 64 2.97 -6.72 -12.02
N GLN A 65 2.04 -6.28 -12.86
CA GLN A 65 0.60 -6.48 -12.67
C GLN A 65 0.16 -7.93 -12.98
N THR A 66 1.03 -8.67 -13.66
CA THR A 66 0.76 -9.98 -14.21
C THR A 66 0.90 -11.00 -13.08
N ASP A 67 -0.25 -11.55 -12.71
CA ASP A 67 -0.54 -12.20 -11.44
C ASP A 67 -0.14 -13.70 -11.49
N ASP A 68 0.83 -14.06 -12.34
CA ASP A 68 1.03 -15.44 -12.82
C ASP A 68 1.44 -16.43 -11.71
N PHE A 69 1.95 -15.92 -10.59
CA PHE A 69 2.39 -16.71 -9.44
C PHE A 69 1.41 -16.69 -8.27
N LYS A 70 0.31 -15.95 -8.41
CA LYS A 70 -0.63 -15.74 -7.33
C LYS A 70 -1.70 -16.80 -7.34
N LYS A 71 -2.03 -17.26 -6.14
CA LYS A 71 -3.22 -18.07 -5.92
C LYS A 71 -4.39 -17.13 -5.74
N ASP A 72 -5.50 -17.41 -6.43
CA ASP A 72 -6.75 -16.62 -6.47
C ASP A 72 -7.30 -16.14 -5.10
N SER A 73 -6.84 -16.72 -3.99
CA SER A 73 -7.28 -16.40 -2.63
C SER A 73 -6.32 -15.54 -1.81
N ASN A 74 -5.11 -15.23 -2.29
CA ASN A 74 -4.08 -14.57 -1.49
C ASN A 74 -4.08 -13.04 -1.63
N ILE A 75 -4.14 -12.34 -0.50
CA ILE A 75 -3.87 -10.91 -0.45
C ILE A 75 -2.36 -10.70 -0.56
N ASN A 76 -1.92 -9.92 -1.54
CA ASN A 76 -0.50 -9.65 -1.75
C ASN A 76 -0.19 -8.16 -1.96
N THR A 77 -1.20 -7.31 -2.04
CA THR A 77 -1.04 -5.86 -2.22
C THR A 77 -1.79 -5.12 -1.13
N PHE A 78 -1.09 -4.16 -0.51
CA PHE A 78 -1.61 -3.30 0.54
C PHE A 78 -1.46 -1.86 0.09
N LEU A 79 -2.58 -1.13 0.01
CA LEU A 79 -2.64 0.23 -0.51
C LEU A 79 -3.05 1.18 0.61
N LEU A 80 -2.24 2.20 0.88
CA LEU A 80 -2.54 3.24 1.85
C LEU A 80 -2.91 4.53 1.13
N TYR A 81 -4.17 4.91 1.23
CA TYR A 81 -4.71 6.15 0.67
C TYR A 81 -4.85 7.22 1.75
N ASP A 82 -4.61 8.48 1.40
CA ASP A 82 -5.30 9.62 2.02
C ASP A 82 -6.34 10.14 1.03
N LYS A 83 -7.61 10.05 1.42
CA LYS A 83 -8.76 10.33 0.53
C LYS A 83 -8.67 9.53 -0.78
N ASN A 84 -8.27 10.18 -1.88
CA ASN A 84 -8.19 9.62 -3.23
C ASN A 84 -6.75 9.48 -3.72
N THR A 85 -5.75 9.81 -2.91
CA THR A 85 -4.35 9.76 -3.29
C THR A 85 -3.69 8.55 -2.64
N LEU A 86 -3.11 7.65 -3.46
CA LEU A 86 -2.29 6.55 -2.97
C LEU A 86 -0.96 7.11 -2.47
N LEU A 87 -0.74 7.05 -1.16
CA LEU A 87 0.48 7.57 -0.53
C LEU A 87 1.57 6.53 -0.40
N SER A 88 1.18 5.28 -0.18
CA SER A 88 2.12 4.18 -0.04
C SER A 88 1.51 2.84 -0.43
N VAL A 89 2.34 1.96 -0.96
CA VAL A 89 1.97 0.59 -1.35
C VAL A 89 3.03 -0.39 -0.88
N ILE A 90 2.57 -1.57 -0.45
CA ILE A 90 3.40 -2.77 -0.27
C ILE A 90 2.87 -3.85 -1.20
N THR A 91 3.75 -4.45 -2.00
CA THR A 91 3.47 -5.61 -2.83
C THR A 91 4.32 -6.79 -2.40
N LEU A 92 3.71 -7.98 -2.44
CA LEU A 92 4.34 -9.25 -2.14
C LEU A 92 4.38 -10.11 -3.40
N PHE A 93 5.56 -10.58 -3.75
CA PHE A 93 5.77 -11.62 -4.74
C PHE A 93 6.16 -12.92 -4.03
N VAL A 94 5.36 -13.98 -4.18
CA VAL A 94 5.48 -15.22 -3.38
C VAL A 94 5.73 -16.40 -4.31
N PRO A 95 6.98 -16.59 -4.80
CA PRO A 95 7.28 -17.67 -5.76
C PRO A 95 7.29 -19.06 -5.11
N ARG A 96 7.43 -19.15 -3.78
CA ARG A 96 7.47 -20.41 -3.02
C ARG A 96 6.68 -20.28 -1.71
N LYS A 97 6.32 -21.43 -1.11
CA LYS A 97 5.48 -21.48 0.10
C LYS A 97 6.08 -20.74 1.31
N ASN A 98 7.41 -20.67 1.41
CA ASN A 98 8.12 -20.16 2.59
C ASN A 98 9.02 -18.95 2.25
N GLU A 99 8.81 -18.31 1.10
CA GLU A 99 9.63 -17.20 0.63
C GLU A 99 8.76 -16.17 -0.06
N ALA A 100 8.99 -14.90 0.25
CA ALA A 100 8.33 -13.78 -0.40
C ALA A 100 9.34 -12.66 -0.61
N GLU A 101 9.32 -12.07 -1.79
CA GLU A 101 9.92 -10.78 -2.06
C GLU A 101 8.90 -9.69 -1.72
N VAL A 102 9.37 -8.65 -1.02
CA VAL A 102 8.56 -7.51 -0.59
C VAL A 102 9.09 -6.27 -1.31
N ALA A 103 8.22 -5.58 -2.04
CA ALA A 103 8.52 -4.25 -2.56
C ALA A 103 7.59 -3.23 -1.90
N ALA A 104 8.14 -2.09 -1.49
CA ALA A 104 7.39 -1.04 -0.83
C ALA A 104 7.75 0.33 -1.41
N PHE A 105 6.74 1.13 -1.70
CA PHE A 105 6.88 2.47 -2.23
C PHE A 105 6.07 3.44 -1.38
N THR A 106 6.67 4.57 -1.04
CA THR A 106 6.02 5.68 -0.35
C THR A 106 6.40 6.95 -1.09
N LEU A 107 5.40 7.78 -1.41
CA LEU A 107 5.60 9.09 -2.02
C LEU A 107 6.69 9.85 -1.25
N PRO A 108 7.71 10.42 -1.92
CA PRO A 108 8.88 10.99 -1.26
C PRO A 108 8.57 11.99 -0.13
N GLU A 109 7.54 12.81 -0.33
CA GLU A 109 7.08 13.83 0.61
C GLU A 109 6.37 13.27 1.86
N PHE A 110 6.02 11.99 1.87
CA PHE A 110 5.38 11.30 3.00
C PHE A 110 6.31 10.25 3.67
N ARG A 111 7.61 10.26 3.35
CA ARG A 111 8.58 9.34 3.96
C ARG A 111 8.94 9.78 5.38
N ARG A 112 9.28 8.80 6.22
CA ARG A 112 9.62 8.95 7.66
C ARG A 112 8.43 9.29 8.58
N GLU A 113 7.21 9.17 8.07
CA GLU A 113 5.97 9.39 8.83
C GLU A 113 5.37 8.13 9.47
N GLY A 114 6.02 6.96 9.35
CA GLY A 114 5.54 5.71 9.94
C GLY A 114 4.28 5.13 9.28
N LEU A 115 4.04 5.42 8.00
CA LEU A 115 2.81 5.02 7.28
C LEU A 115 2.50 3.52 7.28
N PHE A 116 3.51 2.66 7.42
CA PHE A 116 3.38 1.20 7.59
C PHE A 116 4.28 0.68 8.75
N SER A 117 4.36 1.42 9.86
CA SER A 117 5.12 1.02 11.07
C SER A 117 4.39 0.02 11.96
#